data_AF-A0A6C0CEJ8-F1
#
_entry.id   AF-A0A6C0CEJ8-F1
#
_cell.length_a   1.000
_cell.length_b   1.000
_cell.length_c   1.000
_cell.angle_alpha   90.00
_cell.angle_beta   90.00
_cell.angle_gamma   90.00
#
_symmetry.space_group_name_H-M   'P 1'
#
loop_
_entity.id
_entity.type
_entity.pdbx_description
1 polymer ?
#
loop_
_entity_poly.entity_id
_entity_poly.type
_entity_poly.pdbx_seq_one_letter_code
_entity_poly.pdbx_strand_id
1 'polypeptide(L)'
;MNINLIKFISFFIGLFITLVILSYYKIIEPFTDDQPKIKDEIKEEGKKENFDVIVVDNQSVLPFEGYKFICINTYLDITKISLNDGKWYDNNSENKYYDFNYNNYFKFNRAIKLYDNNLNNNGAKLADLRNIQLDGPACFNFANNSETYELTEFSMFLVTKITNFTNNHNIIFEMTGNTVTTDNVIPTYTSSIINVDFIVNDNFNYNINIRIGDIVYSGLIDDIDKDIIHNPNYIILGMYYTAAKIGFIINQRLYEYANTNTNRITLGSTPLIINKYGSANMQLLNFVYYKTLFHFDNFDLFVRYNNYYISGLYYESLNKKCDVNRRIVNEDDYQLDDLSELADISSVDQTNELPDTQLHPHHRHHLEYNNLNKLPSFKYDLMMDRIPSIFNRIFNF
;
A
#
# COMPACT_ATOMS: atom_id res chain seq x y z
N MET A 1 -15.65 38.77 -51.32
CA MET A 1 -15.32 37.93 -50.14
C MET A 1 -16.59 37.71 -49.34
N ASN A 2 -16.89 36.50 -48.89
CA ASN A 2 -18.16 36.20 -48.22
C ASN A 2 -18.19 36.80 -46.80
N ILE A 3 -19.20 37.61 -46.48
CA ILE A 3 -19.36 38.26 -45.16
C ILE A 3 -19.37 37.24 -44.01
N ASN A 4 -19.92 36.05 -44.23
CA ASN A 4 -19.94 35.00 -43.22
C ASN A 4 -18.55 34.40 -42.97
N LEU A 5 -17.71 34.31 -44.01
CA LEU A 5 -16.31 33.87 -43.87
C LEU A 5 -15.49 34.89 -43.06
N ILE A 6 -15.73 36.18 -43.28
CA ILE A 6 -15.07 37.27 -42.51
C ILE A 6 -15.45 37.16 -41.03
N LYS A 7 -16.75 37.05 -40.71
CA LYS A 7 -17.23 36.88 -39.33
C LYS A 7 -16.63 35.65 -38.64
N PHE A 8 -16.56 34.52 -39.36
CA PHE A 8 -15.97 33.28 -38.86
C PHE A 8 -14.48 33.47 -38.53
N ILE A 9 -13.69 34.02 -39.46
CA ILE A 9 -12.26 34.30 -39.24
C ILE A 9 -12.05 35.28 -38.08
N SER A 10 -12.83 36.36 -38.00
CA SER A 10 -12.76 37.31 -36.88
C SER A 10 -13.06 36.67 -35.52
N PHE A 11 -13.99 35.70 -35.45
CA PHE A 11 -14.26 34.95 -34.22
C PHE A 11 -13.05 34.11 -33.78
N PHE A 12 -12.43 33.36 -34.69
CA PHE A 12 -11.24 32.56 -34.34
C PHE A 12 -10.02 33.40 -33.96
N ILE A 13 -9.82 34.55 -34.61
CA ILE A 13 -8.77 35.51 -34.22
C ILE A 13 -9.03 36.05 -32.81
N GLY A 14 -10.28 36.43 -32.49
CA GLY A 14 -10.65 36.90 -31.15
C GLY A 14 -10.47 35.81 -30.07
N LEU A 15 -10.89 34.58 -30.36
CA LEU A 15 -10.73 33.43 -29.48
C LEU A 15 -9.24 33.14 -29.21
N PHE A 16 -8.41 33.16 -30.26
CA PHE A 16 -6.96 32.93 -30.14
C PHE A 16 -6.28 34.02 -29.30
N ILE A 17 -6.59 35.30 -29.52
CA ILE A 17 -6.05 36.41 -28.71
C ILE A 17 -6.47 36.26 -27.24
N THR A 18 -7.73 35.90 -26.96
CA THR A 18 -8.22 35.69 -25.59
C THR A 18 -7.49 34.54 -24.89
N LEU A 19 -7.27 33.43 -25.59
CA LEU A 19 -6.53 32.27 -25.05
C LEU A 19 -5.05 32.58 -24.81
N VAL A 20 -4.40 33.34 -25.70
CA VAL A 20 -3.01 33.80 -25.50
C VAL A 20 -2.92 34.73 -24.28
N ILE A 21 -3.86 35.66 -24.12
CA ILE A 21 -3.91 36.56 -22.95
C ILE A 21 -4.12 35.76 -21.66
N LEU A 22 -5.08 34.83 -21.61
CA LEU A 22 -5.30 33.98 -20.44
C LEU A 22 -4.08 33.11 -20.11
N SER A 23 -3.43 32.53 -21.12
CA SER A 23 -2.20 31.75 -20.93
C SER A 23 -1.05 32.62 -20.41
N TYR A 24 -0.91 33.85 -20.90
CA TYR A 24 0.14 34.78 -20.48
C TYR A 24 -0.05 35.19 -19.02
N TYR A 25 -1.27 35.58 -18.61
CA TYR A 25 -1.54 35.94 -17.22
C TYR A 25 -1.41 34.75 -16.26
N LYS A 26 -1.82 33.53 -16.67
CA LYS A 26 -1.67 32.33 -15.82
C LYS A 26 -0.22 31.84 -15.65
N ILE A 27 0.72 32.37 -16.44
CA ILE A 27 2.17 32.13 -16.33
C ILE A 27 2.86 33.24 -15.51
N ILE A 28 2.19 34.38 -15.27
CA ILE A 28 2.75 35.57 -14.61
C ILE A 28 1.94 35.94 -13.35
N GLU A 29 1.41 34.92 -12.65
CA GLU A 29 1.18 35.00 -11.21
C GLU A 29 2.44 34.49 -10.49
N PRO A 30 3.40 35.36 -10.12
CA PRO A 30 4.33 35.00 -9.06
C PRO A 30 3.52 34.82 -7.77
N PHE A 31 3.83 33.77 -7.01
CA PHE A 31 3.35 33.62 -5.64
C PHE A 31 3.69 34.89 -4.85
N THR A 32 2.67 35.69 -4.54
CA THR A 32 2.86 36.94 -3.80
C THR A 32 2.76 36.60 -2.32
N ASP A 33 3.91 36.51 -1.65
CA ASP A 33 4.00 36.40 -0.20
C ASP A 33 3.43 37.67 0.47
N ASP A 34 2.16 37.63 0.87
CA ASP A 34 1.56 38.63 1.77
C ASP A 34 1.98 38.36 3.22
N GLN A 35 3.25 38.66 3.52
CA GLN A 35 3.74 38.86 4.89
C GLN A 35 3.73 40.36 5.24
N PRO A 36 3.04 40.79 6.30
CA PRO A 36 2.93 42.21 6.64
C PRO A 36 4.27 42.77 7.15
N LYS A 37 4.76 43.82 6.49
CA LYS A 37 5.97 44.54 6.88
C LYS A 37 5.77 45.30 8.20
N ILE A 38 6.14 44.69 9.32
CA ILE A 38 6.46 45.43 10.55
C ILE A 38 7.89 45.95 10.41
N LYS A 39 8.02 47.26 10.16
CA LYS A 39 9.23 48.00 10.47
C LYS A 39 9.03 48.63 11.83
N ASP A 40 9.72 48.13 12.85
CA ASP A 40 10.00 48.88 14.06
C ASP A 40 11.38 48.51 14.60
N GLU A 41 12.00 49.47 15.28
CA GLU A 41 13.42 49.46 15.65
C GLU A 41 13.72 48.45 16.77
N ILE A 42 14.71 47.59 16.58
CA ILE A 42 15.40 46.91 17.68
C ILE A 42 16.89 47.22 17.60
N LYS A 43 17.38 47.91 18.63
CA LYS A 43 18.80 48.20 18.84
C LYS A 43 19.53 46.92 19.23
N GLU A 44 20.82 46.84 18.90
CA GLU A 44 21.70 45.79 19.36
C GLU A 44 21.71 45.70 20.90
N GLU A 45 21.28 44.58 21.45
CA GLU A 45 21.82 44.05 22.70
C GLU A 45 21.70 42.52 22.69
N GLY A 46 22.84 41.84 22.83
CA GLY A 46 22.97 40.45 22.36
C GLY A 46 22.45 39.39 23.33
N LYS A 47 21.82 38.36 22.76
CA LYS A 47 21.83 36.99 23.28
C LYS A 47 21.95 36.00 22.12
N LYS A 48 22.78 34.96 22.32
CA LYS A 48 22.80 33.80 21.43
C LYS A 48 21.54 32.98 21.69
N GLU A 49 20.61 32.98 20.75
CA GLU A 49 19.64 31.91 20.62
C GLU A 49 19.97 31.12 19.36
N ASN A 50 19.97 29.79 19.47
CA ASN A 50 20.18 28.92 18.32
C ASN A 50 18.98 29.08 17.40
N PHE A 51 19.21 29.58 16.18
CA PHE A 51 18.31 29.29 15.09
C PHE A 51 18.50 27.82 14.70
N ASP A 52 17.78 26.94 15.40
CA ASP A 52 17.46 25.63 14.85
C ASP A 52 16.69 25.88 13.56
N VAL A 53 17.35 25.63 12.43
CA VAL A 53 16.69 25.63 11.13
C VAL A 53 15.70 24.46 11.18
N ILE A 54 14.41 24.79 11.30
CA ILE A 54 13.33 23.82 11.16
C ILE A 54 13.30 23.39 9.69
N VAL A 55 14.15 22.43 9.34
CA VAL A 55 13.93 21.58 8.18
C VAL A 55 12.65 20.81 8.49
N VAL A 56 11.57 21.14 7.79
CA VAL A 56 10.31 20.41 7.93
C VAL A 56 10.58 18.97 7.49
N ASP A 57 10.44 18.02 8.42
CA ASP A 57 10.64 16.59 8.21
C ASP A 57 9.55 16.02 7.29
N ASN A 58 9.72 16.28 6.00
CA ASN A 58 8.81 15.86 4.95
C ASN A 58 8.99 14.36 4.60
N GLN A 59 9.81 13.62 5.36
CA GLN A 59 10.02 12.17 5.23
C GLN A 59 9.17 11.39 6.23
N SER A 60 8.86 11.98 7.39
CA SER A 60 7.97 11.40 8.41
C SER A 60 6.48 11.38 8.02
N VAL A 61 6.06 12.18 7.04
CA VAL A 61 4.65 12.33 6.64
C VAL A 61 4.31 11.43 5.45
N LEU A 62 3.17 10.73 5.51
CA LEU A 62 2.67 9.95 4.39
C LEU A 62 2.28 10.89 3.22
N PRO A 63 2.79 10.70 1.99
CA PRO A 63 2.39 11.52 0.87
C PRO A 63 0.89 11.37 0.59
N PHE A 64 0.22 12.47 0.23
CA PHE A 64 -1.23 12.48 -0.02
C PHE A 64 -2.10 12.07 1.19
N GLU A 65 -1.59 12.22 2.42
CA GLU A 65 -2.33 11.96 3.67
C GLU A 65 -3.75 12.58 3.68
N GLY A 66 -3.93 13.80 3.17
CA GLY A 66 -5.24 14.46 3.06
C GLY A 66 -6.25 13.83 2.07
N TYR A 67 -5.80 12.91 1.21
CA TYR A 67 -6.61 12.15 0.25
C TYR A 67 -6.67 10.65 0.58
N LYS A 68 -5.99 10.25 1.67
CA LYS A 68 -5.97 8.88 2.18
C LYS A 68 -7.35 8.48 2.67
N PHE A 69 -7.79 7.29 2.29
CA PHE A 69 -9.03 6.73 2.81
C PHE A 69 -8.81 5.80 4.01
N ILE A 70 -7.82 4.90 3.91
CA ILE A 70 -7.42 4.02 5.01
C ILE A 70 -5.94 3.67 4.88
N CYS A 71 -5.25 3.56 6.02
CA CYS A 71 -3.88 3.04 6.10
C CYS A 71 -3.68 2.25 7.40
N ILE A 72 -3.18 1.02 7.26
CA ILE A 72 -2.70 0.21 8.37
C ILE A 72 -1.18 0.05 8.22
N ASN A 73 -0.41 0.37 9.25
CA ASN A 73 1.04 0.13 9.23
C ASN A 73 1.58 -0.24 10.62
N THR A 74 2.87 -0.58 10.65
CA THR A 74 3.63 -0.91 11.87
C THR A 74 4.61 0.18 12.27
N TYR A 75 4.42 1.40 11.75
CA TYR A 75 5.41 2.49 11.76
C TYR A 75 5.23 3.43 12.96
N LEU A 76 3.98 3.85 13.20
CA LEU A 76 3.66 4.89 14.17
C LEU A 76 3.20 4.32 15.51
N ASP A 77 2.21 3.43 15.48
CA ASP A 77 1.58 2.90 16.68
C ASP A 77 1.23 1.42 16.49
N ILE A 78 2.10 0.53 16.98
CA ILE A 78 1.84 -0.92 16.96
C ILE A 78 0.61 -1.33 17.80
N THR A 79 0.10 -0.48 18.70
CA THR A 79 -1.11 -0.77 19.48
C THR A 79 -2.39 -0.70 18.64
N LYS A 80 -2.32 -0.16 17.42
CA LYS A 80 -3.35 -0.34 16.39
C LYS A 80 -3.58 -1.81 16.02
N ILE A 81 -2.62 -2.70 16.27
CA ILE A 81 -2.79 -4.16 16.12
C ILE A 81 -3.31 -4.73 17.44
N SER A 82 -4.63 -4.67 17.63
CA SER A 82 -5.31 -5.24 18.78
C SER A 82 -5.48 -6.76 18.63
N LEU A 83 -4.50 -7.49 19.17
CA LEU A 83 -4.52 -8.97 19.22
C LEU A 83 -5.73 -9.53 19.98
N ASN A 84 -6.23 -8.80 20.98
CA ASN A 84 -7.41 -9.18 21.76
C ASN A 84 -8.72 -9.04 20.97
N ASP A 85 -8.83 -7.99 20.14
CA ASP A 85 -10.03 -7.77 19.31
C ASP A 85 -10.02 -8.58 18.02
N GLY A 86 -8.86 -9.12 17.62
CA GLY A 86 -8.63 -9.67 16.28
C GLY A 86 -8.65 -8.59 15.19
N LYS A 87 -8.13 -7.38 15.47
CA LYS A 87 -8.26 -6.21 14.59
C LYS A 87 -6.97 -5.41 14.44
N TRP A 88 -6.74 -4.89 13.24
CA TRP A 88 -5.73 -3.88 12.91
C TRP A 88 -6.45 -2.59 12.51
N TYR A 89 -6.46 -1.60 13.40
CA TYR A 89 -7.13 -0.32 13.20
C TYR A 89 -6.36 0.61 12.27
N ASP A 90 -7.08 1.45 11.53
CA ASP A 90 -6.51 2.54 10.74
C ASP A 90 -5.70 3.50 11.62
N ASN A 91 -4.58 3.98 11.08
CA ASN A 91 -3.65 4.82 11.83
C ASN A 91 -4.27 6.14 12.31
N ASN A 92 -5.22 6.72 11.57
CA ASN A 92 -5.88 7.99 11.92
C ASN A 92 -7.13 7.80 12.78
N SER A 93 -7.69 6.58 12.83
CA SER A 93 -8.82 6.32 13.72
C SER A 93 -8.38 6.55 15.17
N GLU A 94 -8.93 7.55 15.85
CA GLU A 94 -8.81 7.63 17.30
C GLU A 94 -9.36 6.31 17.86
N ASN A 95 -8.56 5.63 18.69
CA ASN A 95 -8.91 4.30 19.16
C ASN A 95 -10.13 4.40 20.09
N LYS A 96 -11.32 4.15 19.50
CA LYS A 96 -12.67 3.89 20.04
C LYS A 96 -13.73 4.97 19.69
N TYR A 97 -14.96 4.48 19.54
CA TYR A 97 -16.27 5.17 19.44
C TYR A 97 -16.68 5.76 18.08
N TYR A 98 -17.56 4.98 17.42
CA TYR A 98 -18.60 5.37 16.47
C TYR A 98 -18.30 6.46 15.43
N ASP A 99 -18.11 6.00 14.19
CA ASP A 99 -18.87 6.58 13.09
C ASP A 99 -19.67 5.48 12.37
N PHE A 100 -20.90 5.78 11.97
CA PHE A 100 -21.79 4.77 11.37
C PHE A 100 -21.34 4.48 9.93
N ASN A 101 -21.11 3.19 9.64
CA ASN A 101 -20.63 2.59 8.38
C ASN A 101 -19.12 2.55 8.12
N TYR A 102 -18.28 3.30 8.84
CA TYR A 102 -16.82 3.26 8.65
C TYR A 102 -16.12 2.32 9.66
N ASN A 103 -16.16 1.01 9.38
CA ASN A 103 -15.30 0.03 10.08
C ASN A 103 -13.84 0.22 9.68
N ASN A 104 -13.15 1.22 10.24
CA ASN A 104 -11.78 1.60 9.94
C ASN A 104 -10.74 0.63 10.54
N TYR A 105 -10.89 -0.66 10.24
CA TYR A 105 -9.97 -1.71 10.67
C TYR A 105 -10.08 -2.95 9.77
N PHE A 106 -9.00 -3.71 9.74
CA PHE A 106 -8.97 -5.06 9.18
C PHE A 106 -9.10 -6.08 10.29
N LYS A 107 -9.92 -7.12 10.10
CA LYS A 107 -10.02 -8.27 11.00
C LYS A 107 -9.00 -9.33 10.63
N PHE A 108 -8.53 -10.06 11.62
CA PHE A 108 -7.73 -11.28 11.45
C PHE A 108 -8.24 -12.39 12.35
N ASN A 109 -8.24 -13.62 11.85
CA ASN A 109 -8.75 -14.81 12.57
C ASN A 109 -7.70 -15.50 13.45
N ARG A 110 -6.44 -15.02 13.43
CA ARG A 110 -5.28 -15.58 14.13
C ARG A 110 -4.38 -14.44 14.60
N ALA A 111 -3.78 -14.58 15.78
CA ALA A 111 -2.89 -13.56 16.32
C ALA A 111 -1.68 -13.34 15.39
N ILE A 112 -1.56 -12.10 14.89
CA ILE A 112 -0.41 -11.65 14.09
C ILE A 112 0.83 -11.61 14.99
N LYS A 113 1.92 -12.22 14.54
CA LYS A 113 3.21 -12.14 15.24
C LYS A 113 3.99 -10.93 14.73
N LEU A 114 4.53 -10.14 15.64
CA LEU A 114 5.43 -9.04 15.32
C LEU A 114 6.87 -9.50 15.51
N TYR A 115 7.71 -9.22 14.52
CA TYR A 115 9.14 -9.48 14.55
C TYR A 115 9.91 -8.16 14.40
N ASP A 116 11.10 -8.08 14.98
CA ASP A 116 12.03 -7.00 14.70
C ASP A 116 12.47 -7.08 13.22
N ASN A 117 12.66 -5.93 12.57
CA ASN A 117 13.17 -5.91 11.20
C ASN A 117 14.70 -5.89 11.22
N ASN A 118 15.31 -6.64 10.31
CA ASN A 118 16.76 -6.85 10.28
C ASN A 118 17.57 -5.64 9.79
N LEU A 119 16.93 -4.62 9.20
CA LEU A 119 17.60 -3.39 8.77
C LEU A 119 17.80 -2.44 9.94
N ASN A 120 16.83 -2.37 10.84
CA ASN A 120 16.86 -1.57 12.06
C ASN A 120 15.89 -2.17 13.10
N ASN A 121 16.44 -2.80 14.14
CA ASN A 121 15.63 -3.42 15.20
C ASN A 121 14.69 -2.43 15.93
N ASN A 122 15.02 -1.14 15.92
CA ASN A 122 14.20 -0.06 16.50
C ASN A 122 13.19 0.55 15.50
N GLY A 123 13.25 0.17 14.23
CA GLY A 123 12.30 0.59 13.20
C GLY A 123 10.99 -0.22 13.23
N ALA A 124 10.23 -0.09 12.14
CA ALA A 124 8.97 -0.76 11.89
C ALA A 124 9.03 -2.27 12.18
N LYS A 125 8.03 -2.81 12.90
CA LYS A 125 7.95 -4.26 13.15
C LYS A 125 7.35 -4.99 11.95
N LEU A 126 7.84 -6.19 11.67
CA LEU A 126 7.35 -7.06 10.60
C LEU A 126 6.12 -7.84 11.09
N ALA A 127 4.93 -7.50 10.60
CA ALA A 127 3.68 -8.18 10.95
C ALA A 127 3.46 -9.44 10.09
N ASP A 128 3.69 -10.60 10.68
CA ASP A 128 3.62 -11.90 10.01
C ASP A 128 2.19 -12.33 9.69
N LEU A 129 1.87 -12.44 8.40
CA LEU A 129 0.58 -12.86 7.87
C LEU A 129 0.59 -14.27 7.25
N ARG A 130 1.59 -15.11 7.56
CA ARG A 130 1.65 -16.51 7.08
C ARG A 130 0.39 -17.28 7.49
N ASN A 131 -0.40 -17.73 6.51
CA ASN A 131 -1.70 -18.38 6.72
C ASN A 131 -2.71 -17.48 7.48
N ILE A 132 -2.65 -16.16 7.27
CA ILE A 132 -3.59 -15.15 7.79
C ILE A 132 -4.10 -14.31 6.62
N GLN A 133 -5.43 -14.25 6.51
CA GLN A 133 -6.15 -13.30 5.67
C GLN A 133 -6.54 -12.09 6.52
N LEU A 134 -6.48 -10.88 5.94
CA LEU A 134 -7.01 -9.66 6.55
C LEU A 134 -8.33 -9.28 5.86
N ASP A 135 -9.41 -9.23 6.64
CA ASP A 135 -10.76 -8.85 6.18
C ASP A 135 -11.06 -7.40 6.58
N GLY A 136 -10.96 -6.48 5.62
CA GLY A 136 -11.15 -5.04 5.79
C GLY A 136 -12.61 -4.58 5.95
N PRO A 137 -12.87 -3.27 5.86
CA PRO A 137 -14.21 -2.74 5.70
C PRO A 137 -14.89 -3.29 4.42
N ALA A 138 -16.22 -3.18 4.36
CA ALA A 138 -16.99 -3.58 3.18
C ALA A 138 -16.54 -2.80 1.92
N CYS A 139 -16.45 -3.47 0.78
CA CYS A 139 -15.89 -2.90 -0.45
C CYS A 139 -16.61 -1.60 -0.89
N PHE A 140 -17.93 -1.49 -0.70
CA PHE A 140 -18.68 -0.28 -1.05
C PHE A 140 -18.16 1.00 -0.34
N ASN A 141 -17.54 0.87 0.84
CA ASN A 141 -16.93 2.01 1.52
C ASN A 141 -15.77 2.62 0.73
N PHE A 142 -15.14 1.87 -0.16
CA PHE A 142 -14.00 2.29 -0.99
C PHE A 142 -14.43 2.96 -2.31
N ALA A 143 -15.72 2.95 -2.65
CA ALA A 143 -16.24 3.60 -3.86
C ALA A 143 -16.07 5.13 -3.85
N ASN A 144 -16.00 5.73 -5.04
CA ASN A 144 -15.95 7.18 -5.20
C ASN A 144 -17.34 7.81 -5.00
N ASN A 145 -18.40 7.13 -5.44
CA ASN A 145 -19.78 7.54 -5.21
C ASN A 145 -20.42 6.73 -4.07
N SER A 146 -20.86 7.39 -3.00
CA SER A 146 -21.47 6.76 -1.83
C SER A 146 -22.95 6.36 -1.98
N GLU A 147 -23.63 6.83 -3.02
CA GLU A 147 -25.04 6.51 -3.31
C GLU A 147 -25.17 5.32 -4.27
N THR A 148 -24.32 5.27 -5.30
CA THR A 148 -24.32 4.20 -6.33
C THR A 148 -23.28 3.12 -6.08
N TYR A 149 -22.36 3.33 -5.12
CA TYR A 149 -21.17 2.52 -4.88
C TYR A 149 -20.27 2.32 -6.12
N GLU A 150 -20.35 3.26 -7.06
CA GLU A 150 -19.57 3.26 -8.30
C GLU A 150 -18.10 3.62 -8.03
N LEU A 151 -17.19 2.84 -8.61
CA LEU A 151 -15.75 3.04 -8.57
C LEU A 151 -15.26 3.57 -9.93
N THR A 152 -14.82 4.82 -9.95
CA THR A 152 -14.27 5.53 -11.10
C THR A 152 -12.74 5.57 -11.10
N GLU A 153 -12.12 5.67 -9.92
CA GLU A 153 -10.67 5.66 -9.75
C GLU A 153 -10.22 5.28 -8.34
N PHE A 154 -9.01 4.73 -8.22
CA PHE A 154 -8.31 4.60 -6.93
C PHE A 154 -6.81 4.42 -7.12
N SER A 155 -6.07 4.47 -6.03
CA SER A 155 -4.69 3.97 -5.94
C SER A 155 -4.46 3.29 -4.60
N MET A 156 -3.75 2.18 -4.59
CA MET A 156 -3.37 1.46 -3.37
C MET A 156 -1.90 1.03 -3.41
N PHE A 157 -1.28 0.93 -2.24
CA PHE A 157 0.08 0.45 -2.08
C PHE A 157 0.18 -0.50 -0.90
N LEU A 158 1.01 -1.53 -1.08
CA LEU A 158 1.28 -2.60 -0.13
C LEU A 158 2.80 -2.72 0.00
N VAL A 159 3.35 -2.35 1.14
CA VAL A 159 4.76 -2.52 1.47
C VAL A 159 4.90 -3.73 2.37
N THR A 160 5.60 -4.74 1.89
CA THR A 160 5.61 -6.07 2.50
C THR A 160 6.88 -6.82 2.16
N LYS A 161 7.24 -7.84 2.93
CA LYS A 161 8.23 -8.85 2.56
C LYS A 161 7.52 -10.16 2.26
N ILE A 162 7.61 -10.66 1.03
CA ILE A 162 7.10 -11.98 0.64
C ILE A 162 8.27 -12.97 0.73
N THR A 163 8.05 -14.13 1.36
CA THR A 163 9.08 -15.17 1.52
C THR A 163 8.85 -16.42 0.68
N ASN A 164 7.59 -16.73 0.39
CA ASN A 164 7.15 -17.75 -0.56
C ASN A 164 5.64 -17.58 -0.83
N PHE A 165 5.14 -18.20 -1.88
CA PHE A 165 3.72 -18.47 -2.08
C PHE A 165 3.37 -19.91 -1.68
N THR A 166 2.11 -20.18 -1.35
CA THR A 166 1.66 -21.50 -0.86
C THR A 166 0.88 -22.30 -1.89
N ASN A 167 0.36 -21.65 -2.93
CA ASN A 167 -0.42 -22.26 -4.00
C ASN A 167 0.12 -21.82 -5.37
N ASN A 168 -0.42 -22.36 -6.46
CA ASN A 168 -0.11 -21.88 -7.81
C ASN A 168 -0.75 -20.51 -8.11
N HIS A 169 -1.88 -20.18 -7.47
CA HIS A 169 -2.59 -18.90 -7.57
C HIS A 169 -2.68 -18.26 -6.19
N ASN A 170 -2.32 -16.99 -6.06
CA ASN A 170 -2.12 -16.31 -4.78
C ASN A 170 -2.62 -14.87 -4.86
N ILE A 171 -3.84 -14.66 -4.39
CA ILE A 171 -4.51 -13.36 -4.44
C ILE A 171 -4.08 -12.52 -3.24
N ILE A 172 -3.15 -11.58 -3.43
CA ILE A 172 -2.68 -10.70 -2.34
C ILE A 172 -3.63 -9.54 -2.05
N PHE A 173 -4.50 -9.19 -2.99
CA PHE A 173 -5.50 -8.13 -2.85
C PHE A 173 -6.78 -8.51 -3.60
N GLU A 174 -7.94 -8.33 -2.98
CA GLU A 174 -9.24 -8.51 -3.61
C GLU A 174 -10.29 -7.50 -3.11
N MET A 175 -11.12 -7.02 -4.04
CA MET A 175 -12.40 -6.37 -3.79
C MET A 175 -13.49 -7.05 -4.61
N THR A 176 -14.69 -7.15 -4.05
CA THR A 176 -15.85 -7.76 -4.72
C THR A 176 -16.93 -6.71 -5.01
N GLY A 177 -17.85 -7.06 -5.90
CA GLY A 177 -18.93 -6.17 -6.30
C GLY A 177 -19.80 -6.77 -7.40
N ASN A 178 -20.39 -5.89 -8.21
CA ASN A 178 -21.14 -6.24 -9.42
C ASN A 178 -20.60 -5.45 -10.62
N THR A 179 -20.64 -6.06 -11.80
CA THR A 179 -20.55 -5.33 -13.07
C THR A 179 -21.97 -5.05 -13.57
N VAL A 180 -22.25 -3.78 -13.86
CA VAL A 180 -23.51 -3.39 -14.51
C VAL A 180 -23.30 -3.44 -16.02
N THR A 181 -23.89 -4.43 -16.67
CA THR A 181 -23.88 -4.58 -18.12
C THR A 181 -24.79 -3.54 -18.78
N THR A 182 -24.48 -3.16 -20.02
CA THR A 182 -25.13 -2.07 -20.77
C THR A 182 -26.66 -2.17 -20.88
N ASP A 183 -27.22 -3.37 -20.75
CA ASP A 183 -28.64 -3.62 -20.91
C ASP A 183 -29.47 -3.31 -19.65
N ASN A 184 -28.84 -2.87 -18.54
CA ASN A 184 -29.48 -2.38 -17.30
C ASN A 184 -30.45 -3.34 -16.57
N VAL A 185 -30.73 -4.54 -17.08
CA VAL A 185 -31.83 -5.40 -16.58
C VAL A 185 -31.39 -6.43 -15.53
N ILE A 186 -30.14 -6.91 -15.53
CA ILE A 186 -29.64 -7.86 -14.50
C ILE A 186 -28.15 -7.57 -14.17
N PRO A 187 -27.78 -7.23 -12.91
CA PRO A 187 -26.38 -7.20 -12.49
C PRO A 187 -25.78 -8.61 -12.49
N THR A 188 -24.58 -8.79 -13.04
CA THR A 188 -23.88 -10.08 -12.92
C THR A 188 -23.03 -10.06 -11.66
N TYR A 189 -23.46 -10.81 -10.64
CA TYR A 189 -22.75 -10.96 -9.37
C TYR A 189 -21.50 -11.81 -9.57
N THR A 190 -20.32 -11.20 -9.47
CA THR A 190 -19.03 -11.90 -9.50
C THR A 190 -18.36 -11.83 -8.13
N SER A 191 -17.85 -12.97 -7.65
CA SER A 191 -17.27 -13.08 -6.31
C SER A 191 -15.94 -12.35 -6.13
N SER A 192 -15.37 -11.83 -7.22
CA SER A 192 -14.10 -11.11 -7.25
C SER A 192 -14.13 -10.20 -8.48
N ILE A 193 -14.06 -8.87 -8.27
CA ILE A 193 -14.13 -7.88 -9.35
C ILE A 193 -12.81 -7.16 -9.53
N ILE A 194 -12.12 -6.85 -8.44
CA ILE A 194 -10.76 -6.33 -8.50
C ILE A 194 -9.91 -7.33 -7.77
N ASN A 195 -8.93 -7.92 -8.45
CA ASN A 195 -7.93 -8.72 -7.75
C ASN A 195 -6.57 -8.60 -8.41
N VAL A 196 -5.54 -8.89 -7.63
CA VAL A 196 -4.18 -9.12 -8.10
C VAL A 196 -3.82 -10.54 -7.70
N ASP A 197 -3.52 -11.38 -8.69
CA ASP A 197 -3.24 -12.81 -8.54
C ASP A 197 -1.81 -13.11 -9.00
N PHE A 198 -0.96 -13.58 -8.08
CA PHE A 198 0.39 -14.02 -8.37
C PHE A 198 0.39 -15.52 -8.72
N ILE A 199 0.73 -15.80 -9.97
CA ILE A 199 0.74 -17.13 -10.55
C ILE A 199 2.18 -17.66 -10.57
N VAL A 200 2.40 -18.84 -9.97
CA VAL A 200 3.70 -19.48 -9.93
C VAL A 200 3.94 -20.27 -11.22
N ASN A 201 5.00 -19.91 -11.96
CA ASN A 201 5.41 -20.59 -13.18
C ASN A 201 6.26 -21.85 -12.88
N ASP A 202 6.42 -22.74 -13.86
CA ASP A 202 7.23 -23.96 -13.73
C ASP A 202 8.73 -23.70 -13.44
N ASN A 203 9.24 -22.51 -13.80
CA ASN A 203 10.59 -22.04 -13.49
C ASN A 203 10.69 -21.32 -12.12
N PHE A 204 9.60 -21.30 -11.34
CA PHE A 204 9.42 -20.60 -10.07
C PHE A 204 9.39 -19.06 -10.13
N ASN A 205 9.40 -18.47 -11.32
CA ASN A 205 9.10 -17.04 -11.51
C ASN A 205 7.58 -16.78 -11.42
N TYR A 206 7.20 -15.51 -11.52
CA TYR A 206 5.82 -15.07 -11.30
C TYR A 206 5.22 -14.36 -12.50
N ASN A 207 4.03 -14.81 -12.92
CA ASN A 207 3.12 -14.01 -13.72
C ASN A 207 2.13 -13.30 -12.78
N ILE A 208 1.77 -12.05 -13.06
CA ILE A 208 0.84 -11.28 -12.23
C ILE A 208 -0.37 -10.87 -13.07
N ASN A 209 -1.49 -11.53 -12.79
CA ASN A 209 -2.76 -11.23 -13.41
C ASN A 209 -3.53 -10.20 -12.58
N ILE A 210 -4.16 -9.25 -13.26
CA ILE A 210 -5.00 -8.23 -12.65
C ILE A 210 -6.41 -8.38 -13.20
N ARG A 211 -7.41 -8.61 -12.35
CA ARG A 211 -8.81 -8.60 -12.76
C ARG A 211 -9.41 -7.22 -12.54
N ILE A 212 -10.15 -6.70 -13.52
CA ILE A 212 -11.13 -5.62 -13.33
C ILE A 212 -12.45 -6.04 -13.97
N GLY A 213 -13.47 -6.26 -13.14
CA GLY A 213 -14.76 -6.80 -13.57
C GLY A 213 -14.60 -8.18 -14.20
N ASP A 214 -15.16 -8.31 -15.39
CA ASP A 214 -15.11 -9.49 -16.23
C ASP A 214 -13.77 -9.67 -16.99
N ILE A 215 -12.93 -8.64 -17.07
CA ILE A 215 -11.67 -8.66 -17.83
C ILE A 215 -10.46 -9.06 -16.93
N VAL A 216 -9.55 -9.86 -17.50
CA VAL A 216 -8.23 -10.18 -16.92
C VAL A 216 -7.15 -9.54 -17.79
N TYR A 217 -6.28 -8.77 -17.14
CA TYR A 217 -5.10 -8.15 -17.71
C TYR A 217 -3.87 -8.98 -17.33
N SER A 218 -3.14 -9.43 -18.35
CA SER A 218 -1.99 -10.34 -18.27
C SER A 218 -1.05 -10.07 -19.46
N GLY A 219 0.18 -10.59 -19.45
CA GLY A 219 1.13 -10.47 -20.56
C GLY A 219 2.20 -9.39 -20.38
N LEU A 220 1.92 -8.30 -19.64
CA LEU A 220 2.92 -7.25 -19.38
C LEU A 220 3.77 -7.54 -18.13
N ILE A 221 3.27 -8.37 -17.23
CA ILE A 221 3.84 -8.65 -15.89
C ILE A 221 4.10 -10.15 -15.78
N ASP A 222 4.75 -10.68 -16.80
CA ASP A 222 5.01 -12.09 -17.00
C ASP A 222 6.50 -12.39 -16.75
N ASP A 223 6.77 -13.61 -16.29
CA ASP A 223 8.09 -14.16 -15.96
C ASP A 223 8.95 -13.24 -15.06
N ILE A 224 8.31 -12.61 -14.06
CA ILE A 224 9.01 -11.78 -13.08
C ILE A 224 9.89 -12.68 -12.20
N ASP A 225 11.20 -12.41 -12.22
CA ASP A 225 12.20 -13.13 -11.43
C ASP A 225 11.77 -13.22 -9.96
N LYS A 226 11.79 -14.44 -9.43
CA LYS A 226 11.40 -14.72 -8.06
C LYS A 226 12.18 -13.90 -7.03
N ASP A 227 13.44 -13.54 -7.29
CA ASP A 227 14.32 -12.84 -6.35
C ASP A 227 13.96 -11.34 -6.27
N ILE A 228 13.24 -10.79 -7.25
CA ILE A 228 12.61 -9.47 -7.18
C ILE A 228 11.44 -9.48 -6.19
N ILE A 229 10.66 -10.56 -6.17
CA ILE A 229 9.48 -10.72 -5.30
C ILE A 229 9.87 -11.17 -3.88
N HIS A 230 10.84 -12.08 -3.77
CA HIS A 230 11.39 -12.59 -2.52
C HIS A 230 12.49 -11.70 -1.93
N ASN A 231 12.32 -10.38 -2.04
CA ASN A 231 13.29 -9.43 -1.55
C ASN A 231 13.55 -9.64 -0.04
N PRO A 232 14.82 -9.74 0.40
CA PRO A 232 15.16 -10.03 1.79
C PRO A 232 14.77 -8.89 2.75
N ASN A 233 14.53 -7.69 2.25
CA ASN A 233 14.16 -6.50 3.01
C ASN A 233 12.65 -6.26 2.93
N TYR A 234 12.18 -5.77 1.79
CA TYR A 234 10.76 -5.54 1.47
C TYR A 234 10.61 -5.29 -0.05
N ILE A 235 9.38 -5.42 -0.54
CA ILE A 235 8.92 -4.96 -1.85
C ILE A 235 7.82 -3.91 -1.65
N ILE A 236 7.69 -3.01 -2.62
CA ILE A 236 6.50 -2.16 -2.77
C ILE A 236 5.68 -2.73 -3.93
N LEU A 237 4.48 -3.20 -3.63
CA LEU A 237 3.46 -3.46 -4.63
C LEU A 237 2.50 -2.28 -4.66
N GLY A 238 2.12 -1.82 -5.85
CA GLY A 238 1.14 -0.75 -6.00
C GLY A 238 0.17 -1.05 -7.13
N MET A 239 -1.04 -0.53 -7.04
CA MET A 239 -2.03 -0.63 -8.11
C MET A 239 -2.81 0.68 -8.21
N TYR A 240 -3.11 1.10 -9.44
CA TYR A 240 -4.12 2.13 -9.67
C TYR A 240 -5.10 1.72 -10.76
N TYR A 241 -6.27 2.35 -10.72
CA TYR A 241 -7.35 2.16 -11.66
C TYR A 241 -7.95 3.51 -12.00
N THR A 242 -8.30 3.68 -13.27
CA THR A 242 -9.03 4.84 -13.82
C THR A 242 -9.90 4.34 -14.99
N ALA A 243 -10.83 5.17 -15.45
CA ALA A 243 -11.61 4.88 -16.66
C ALA A 243 -10.77 4.62 -17.93
N ALA A 244 -9.52 5.08 -18.00
CA ALA A 244 -8.65 4.95 -19.18
C ALA A 244 -7.53 3.92 -19.03
N LYS A 245 -7.06 3.67 -17.81
CA LYS A 245 -5.81 2.93 -17.53
C LYS A 245 -5.86 2.14 -16.23
N ILE A 246 -5.18 1.01 -16.23
CA ILE A 246 -4.87 0.18 -15.06
C ILE A 246 -3.35 0.09 -14.95
N GLY A 247 -2.80 0.43 -13.79
CA GLY A 247 -1.36 0.32 -13.56
C GLY A 247 -1.04 -0.56 -12.37
N PHE A 248 0.10 -1.24 -12.46
CA PHE A 248 0.66 -2.03 -11.37
C PHE A 248 2.15 -1.74 -11.21
N ILE A 249 2.59 -1.67 -9.97
CA ILE A 249 3.93 -1.24 -9.60
C ILE A 249 4.61 -2.35 -8.82
N ILE A 250 5.84 -2.68 -9.23
CA ILE A 250 6.75 -3.52 -8.46
C ILE A 250 8.00 -2.70 -8.19
N ASN A 251 8.21 -2.35 -6.92
CA ASN A 251 9.22 -1.41 -6.45
C ASN A 251 9.11 -0.05 -7.18
N GLN A 252 9.95 0.22 -8.19
CA GLN A 252 9.95 1.46 -8.97
C GLN A 252 9.48 1.27 -10.42
N ARG A 253 9.14 0.04 -10.83
CA ARG A 253 8.75 -0.28 -12.21
C ARG A 253 7.22 -0.25 -12.35
N LEU A 254 6.73 0.60 -13.25
CA LEU A 254 5.31 0.69 -13.59
C LEU A 254 5.03 -0.12 -14.86
N TYR A 255 4.05 -1.02 -14.75
CA TYR A 255 3.42 -1.75 -15.85
C TYR A 255 2.02 -1.16 -16.04
N GLU A 256 1.66 -0.78 -17.26
CA GLU A 256 0.45 -0.02 -17.55
C GLU A 256 -0.35 -0.67 -18.70
N TYR A 257 -1.61 -1.00 -18.43
CA TYR A 257 -2.58 -1.48 -19.41
C TYR A 257 -3.58 -0.36 -19.74
N ALA A 258 -4.01 -0.30 -21.01
CA ALA A 258 -5.24 0.42 -21.35
C ALA A 258 -6.44 -0.28 -20.67
N ASN A 259 -7.33 0.49 -20.03
CA ASN A 259 -8.54 -0.08 -19.45
C ASN A 259 -9.57 -0.32 -20.56
N THR A 260 -9.78 -1.60 -20.92
CA THR A 260 -10.75 -2.03 -21.93
C THR A 260 -12.11 -2.38 -21.32
N ASN A 261 -12.26 -2.29 -20.00
CA ASN A 261 -13.55 -2.56 -19.34
C ASN A 261 -14.49 -1.36 -19.53
N THR A 262 -15.55 -1.58 -20.31
CA THR A 262 -16.61 -0.60 -20.57
C THR A 262 -17.78 -0.68 -19.59
N ASN A 263 -17.86 -1.74 -18.78
CA ASN A 263 -18.91 -1.93 -17.77
C ASN A 263 -18.61 -1.11 -16.51
N ARG A 264 -19.65 -0.55 -15.89
CA ARG A 264 -19.50 0.15 -14.60
C ARG A 264 -19.16 -0.85 -13.49
N ILE A 265 -18.17 -0.49 -12.69
CA ILE A 265 -17.79 -1.22 -11.47
C ILE A 265 -18.58 -0.66 -10.29
N THR A 266 -19.43 -1.49 -9.69
CA THR A 266 -20.16 -1.17 -8.46
C THR A 266 -19.66 -2.08 -7.34
N LEU A 267 -19.18 -1.52 -6.23
CA LEU A 267 -18.55 -2.29 -5.16
C LEU A 267 -19.57 -2.88 -4.17
N GLY A 268 -19.25 -4.06 -3.63
CA GLY A 268 -20.17 -4.90 -2.85
C GLY A 268 -20.05 -4.77 -1.33
N SER A 269 -20.86 -5.54 -0.60
CA SER A 269 -20.89 -5.56 0.87
C SER A 269 -19.92 -6.53 1.54
N THR A 270 -19.19 -7.34 0.76
CA THR A 270 -18.13 -8.22 1.31
C THR A 270 -16.90 -7.38 1.70
N PRO A 271 -16.06 -7.82 2.65
CA PRO A 271 -14.85 -7.10 3.01
C PRO A 271 -13.87 -6.99 1.84
N LEU A 272 -13.10 -5.90 1.80
CA LEU A 272 -11.84 -5.85 1.04
C LEU A 272 -10.86 -6.85 1.68
N ILE A 273 -10.17 -7.66 0.88
CA ILE A 273 -9.29 -8.72 1.36
C ILE A 273 -7.83 -8.39 1.03
N ILE A 274 -6.94 -8.56 2.02
CA ILE A 274 -5.48 -8.63 1.82
C ILE A 274 -5.02 -10.04 2.20
N ASN A 275 -4.13 -10.62 1.39
CA ASN A 275 -3.61 -11.98 1.52
C ASN A 275 -4.72 -13.05 1.59
N LYS A 276 -5.50 -13.21 0.52
CA LYS A 276 -6.64 -14.14 0.48
C LYS A 276 -6.18 -15.57 0.78
N TYR A 277 -6.92 -16.22 1.68
CA TYR A 277 -6.61 -17.51 2.30
C TYR A 277 -5.26 -17.62 3.01
N GLY A 278 -4.55 -16.50 3.23
CA GLY A 278 -3.17 -16.48 3.69
C GLY A 278 -2.19 -17.06 2.67
N SER A 279 -2.51 -16.96 1.37
CA SER A 279 -1.81 -17.64 0.26
C SER A 279 -0.37 -17.20 0.08
N ALA A 280 -0.02 -15.96 0.40
CA ALA A 280 1.35 -15.47 0.49
C ALA A 280 1.90 -15.64 1.91
N ASN A 281 3.11 -16.21 2.03
CA ASN A 281 3.90 -16.16 3.26
C ASN A 281 4.57 -14.79 3.36
N MET A 282 3.77 -13.77 3.70
CA MET A 282 4.17 -12.37 3.71
C MET A 282 4.25 -11.78 5.13
N GLN A 283 5.10 -10.77 5.29
CA GLN A 283 5.16 -9.89 6.45
C GLN A 283 4.74 -8.49 6.02
N LEU A 284 3.64 -7.97 6.55
CA LEU A 284 3.11 -6.64 6.20
C LEU A 284 3.83 -5.54 7.02
N LEU A 285 4.15 -4.44 6.35
CA LEU A 285 4.73 -3.23 6.96
C LEU A 285 3.77 -2.06 6.85
N ASN A 286 3.20 -1.83 5.67
CA ASN A 286 2.25 -0.75 5.39
C ASN A 286 1.27 -1.17 4.29
N PHE A 287 -0.02 -0.88 4.47
CA PHE A 287 -1.01 -0.83 3.41
C PHE A 287 -1.68 0.53 3.43
N VAL A 288 -1.88 1.14 2.26
CA VAL A 288 -2.64 2.38 2.10
C VAL A 288 -3.54 2.32 0.88
N TYR A 289 -4.73 2.91 0.99
CA TYR A 289 -5.68 3.11 -0.10
C TYR A 289 -6.10 4.59 -0.20
N TYR A 290 -6.11 5.11 -1.43
CA TYR A 290 -6.60 6.43 -1.81
C TYR A 290 -7.82 6.26 -2.72
N LYS A 291 -8.90 7.01 -2.45
CA LYS A 291 -10.09 7.11 -3.32
C LYS A 291 -9.87 8.02 -4.55
N THR A 292 -8.61 8.31 -4.86
CA THR A 292 -8.19 9.16 -5.96
C THR A 292 -6.95 8.58 -6.60
N LEU A 293 -6.61 9.01 -7.81
CA LEU A 293 -5.33 8.66 -8.42
C LEU A 293 -4.16 9.26 -7.61
N PHE A 294 -3.19 8.43 -7.22
CA PHE A 294 -1.96 8.89 -6.59
C PHE A 294 -1.09 9.65 -7.59
N HIS A 295 -0.58 10.82 -7.22
CA HIS A 295 0.25 11.63 -8.11
C HIS A 295 1.68 11.09 -8.16
N PHE A 296 1.96 10.23 -9.15
CA PHE A 296 3.20 9.43 -9.23
C PHE A 296 4.52 10.21 -9.21
N ASP A 297 4.53 11.50 -9.54
CA ASP A 297 5.73 12.36 -9.35
C ASP A 297 6.16 12.47 -7.87
N ASN A 298 5.28 12.07 -6.93
CA ASN A 298 5.56 11.99 -5.49
C ASN A 298 5.84 10.55 -5.02
N PHE A 299 6.03 9.59 -5.93
CA PHE A 299 6.33 8.21 -5.56
C PHE A 299 7.66 8.10 -4.80
N ASP A 300 8.66 8.93 -5.14
CA ASP A 300 9.90 9.10 -4.37
C ASP A 300 9.64 9.44 -2.90
N LEU A 301 8.67 10.31 -2.61
CA LEU A 301 8.30 10.65 -1.23
C LEU A 301 7.68 9.45 -0.52
N PHE A 302 6.92 8.61 -1.24
CA PHE A 302 6.37 7.38 -0.67
C PHE A 302 7.48 6.36 -0.38
N VAL A 303 8.43 6.18 -1.29
CA VAL A 303 9.61 5.33 -1.07
C VAL A 303 10.44 5.83 0.12
N ARG A 304 10.66 7.15 0.24
CA ARG A 304 11.36 7.78 1.37
C ARG A 304 10.63 7.60 2.69
N TYR A 305 9.31 7.83 2.72
CA TYR A 305 8.46 7.61 3.90
C TYR A 305 8.59 6.18 4.45
N ASN A 306 8.44 5.17 3.59
CA ASN A 306 8.57 3.79 4.03
C ASN A 306 10.02 3.47 4.46
N ASN A 307 11.04 3.97 3.74
CA ASN A 307 12.44 3.79 4.14
C ASN A 307 12.77 4.40 5.51
N TYR A 308 12.25 5.59 5.80
CA TYR A 308 12.46 6.28 7.08
C TYR A 308 12.01 5.40 8.25
N TYR A 309 10.79 4.85 8.21
CA TYR A 309 10.27 3.98 9.28
C TYR A 309 10.87 2.57 9.29
N ILE A 310 11.20 1.98 8.13
CA ILE A 310 11.76 0.62 8.06
C ILE A 310 13.23 0.62 8.49
N SER A 311 14.05 1.49 7.91
CA SER A 311 15.51 1.48 8.08
C SER A 311 16.04 2.52 9.06
N GLY A 312 15.30 3.59 9.35
CA GLY A 312 15.80 4.75 10.09
C GLY A 312 16.79 5.62 9.30
N LEU A 313 17.01 5.34 8.01
CA LEU A 313 17.88 6.15 7.16
C LEU A 313 17.13 7.39 6.64
N TYR A 314 17.63 8.56 7.02
CA TYR A 314 17.23 9.84 6.45
C TYR A 314 17.82 10.00 5.04
N TYR A 315 16.98 10.24 4.04
CA TYR A 315 17.34 10.08 2.62
C TYR A 315 18.02 11.32 2.00
N GLU A 316 18.97 11.93 2.71
CA GLU A 316 19.81 13.03 2.18
C GLU A 316 21.00 12.52 1.34
N SER A 317 21.50 11.32 1.61
CA SER A 317 22.69 10.75 0.94
C SER A 317 22.41 10.14 -0.44
N LEU A 318 21.14 9.94 -0.80
CA LEU A 318 20.71 9.30 -2.05
C LEU A 318 20.01 10.32 -2.95
N ASN A 319 20.82 11.25 -3.46
CA ASN A 319 20.40 12.33 -4.36
C ASN A 319 20.20 11.87 -5.83
N LYS A 320 19.88 10.58 -6.05
CA LYS A 320 19.31 10.09 -7.30
C LYS A 320 17.79 10.21 -7.21
N LYS A 321 17.17 10.88 -8.19
CA LYS A 321 15.74 10.73 -8.45
C LYS A 321 15.43 9.24 -8.62
N CYS A 322 14.38 8.75 -7.99
CA CYS A 322 13.87 7.41 -8.23
C CYS A 322 12.83 7.45 -9.36
N ASP A 323 13.26 7.91 -10.54
CA ASP A 323 12.39 8.05 -11.70
C ASP A 323 11.67 6.70 -11.98
N VAL A 324 10.33 6.72 -11.89
CA VAL A 324 9.50 5.53 -12.09
C VAL A 324 9.63 5.07 -13.53
N ASN A 325 10.42 4.02 -13.74
CA ASN A 325 10.65 3.44 -15.06
C ASN A 325 9.34 2.83 -15.59
N ARG A 326 8.67 3.58 -16.48
CA ARG A 326 7.44 3.17 -17.15
C ARG A 326 7.76 2.25 -18.32
N ARG A 327 7.25 1.02 -18.29
CA ARG A 327 7.18 0.18 -19.49
C ARG A 327 5.83 0.44 -20.15
N ILE A 328 5.81 1.33 -21.14
CA ILE A 328 4.65 1.51 -22.03
C ILE A 328 4.82 0.52 -23.17
N VAL A 329 3.85 -0.38 -23.36
CA VAL A 329 3.79 -1.23 -24.55
C VAL A 329 2.82 -0.58 -25.52
N ASN A 330 3.34 -0.12 -26.67
CA ASN A 330 2.52 0.19 -27.83
C ASN A 330 2.09 -1.14 -28.48
N GLU A 331 0.93 -1.17 -29.14
CA GLU A 331 0.37 -2.40 -29.72
C GLU A 331 1.24 -3.05 -30.81
N ASP A 332 2.29 -2.38 -31.30
CA ASP A 332 3.18 -2.83 -32.38
C ASP A 332 4.51 -3.48 -31.91
N ASP A 333 4.94 -3.31 -30.64
CA ASP A 333 6.28 -3.72 -30.18
C ASP A 333 6.36 -5.18 -29.66
N TYR A 334 6.22 -6.14 -30.57
CA TYR A 334 6.71 -7.51 -30.39
C TYR A 334 8.09 -7.72 -31.05
N GLN A 335 9.11 -7.14 -30.43
CA GLN A 335 10.52 -7.54 -30.62
C GLN A 335 11.14 -7.75 -29.23
N LEU A 336 11.69 -8.94 -28.98
CA LEU A 336 12.62 -9.14 -27.86
C LEU A 336 13.92 -8.43 -28.20
N ASP A 337 14.46 -7.64 -27.27
CA ASP A 337 15.88 -7.65 -26.91
C ASP A 337 16.17 -6.78 -25.66
N ASP A 338 17.40 -6.90 -25.16
CA ASP A 338 18.06 -6.22 -24.03
C ASP A 338 17.52 -6.44 -22.59
N LEU A 339 18.20 -7.37 -21.90
CA LEU A 339 18.11 -7.61 -20.45
C LEU A 339 19.48 -7.51 -19.74
N SER A 340 20.50 -6.92 -20.38
CA SER A 340 21.90 -6.96 -19.92
C SER A 340 22.38 -5.81 -19.03
N GLU A 341 21.59 -4.74 -18.81
CA GLU A 341 22.13 -3.48 -18.23
C GLU A 341 21.87 -3.27 -16.72
N LEU A 342 21.46 -4.30 -15.96
CA LEU A 342 21.16 -4.18 -14.51
C LEU A 342 21.95 -5.12 -13.59
N ALA A 343 22.94 -5.85 -14.10
CA ALA A 343 23.73 -6.81 -13.32
C ALA A 343 24.91 -6.18 -12.52
N ASP A 344 25.29 -4.93 -12.80
CA ASP A 344 26.65 -4.45 -12.54
C ASP A 344 26.77 -3.40 -11.39
N ILE A 345 26.10 -3.66 -10.24
CA ILE A 345 26.34 -2.92 -8.97
C ILE A 345 26.28 -3.85 -7.74
N SER A 346 27.10 -4.91 -7.70
CA SER A 346 27.25 -5.75 -6.48
C SER A 346 28.54 -6.61 -6.39
N SER A 347 29.72 -6.06 -6.72
CA SER A 347 30.99 -6.80 -6.64
C SER A 347 32.18 -5.99 -6.09
N VAL A 348 32.07 -5.57 -4.82
CA VAL A 348 33.18 -5.08 -3.95
C VAL A 348 32.78 -5.41 -2.49
N ASP A 349 33.55 -6.10 -1.63
CA ASP A 349 34.81 -6.83 -1.82
C ASP A 349 34.85 -8.03 -0.85
N GLN A 350 35.31 -9.22 -1.28
CA GLN A 350 35.70 -10.32 -0.37
C GLN A 350 36.83 -11.18 -0.94
N THR A 351 38.05 -10.95 -0.47
CA THR A 351 39.15 -11.92 -0.53
C THR A 351 39.77 -12.05 0.85
N ASN A 352 39.73 -13.26 1.44
CA ASN A 352 40.79 -13.80 2.30
C ASN A 352 40.52 -15.28 2.62
N GLU A 353 41.11 -16.13 1.77
CA GLU A 353 41.80 -17.38 2.08
C GLU A 353 41.35 -18.24 3.29
N LEU A 354 40.79 -19.41 2.97
CA LEU A 354 40.85 -20.63 3.79
C LEU A 354 42.24 -21.28 3.70
N PRO A 355 42.61 -22.08 4.72
CA PRO A 355 43.26 -23.36 4.42
C PRO A 355 42.58 -24.56 5.11
N ASP A 356 42.58 -25.69 4.40
CA ASP A 356 42.11 -27.00 4.85
C ASP A 356 42.87 -27.55 6.08
N THR A 357 42.20 -28.40 6.88
CA THR A 357 42.78 -29.70 7.26
C THR A 357 41.71 -30.70 7.73
N GLN A 358 42.02 -32.00 7.59
CA GLN A 358 41.07 -33.13 7.66
C GLN A 358 40.99 -33.82 9.05
N LEU A 359 40.14 -34.87 9.10
CA LEU A 359 40.19 -36.09 9.94
C LEU A 359 39.26 -36.19 11.17
N HIS A 360 38.08 -36.78 10.90
CA HIS A 360 37.42 -37.96 11.53
C HIS A 360 37.55 -38.34 13.04
N PRO A 361 36.59 -39.13 13.58
CA PRO A 361 36.12 -39.00 14.97
C PRO A 361 36.54 -40.16 15.90
N HIS A 362 36.32 -40.04 17.22
CA HIS A 362 35.90 -41.18 18.07
C HIS A 362 35.35 -40.78 19.48
N HIS A 363 34.32 -41.53 19.90
CA HIS A 363 34.05 -42.04 21.26
C HIS A 363 33.57 -41.20 22.48
N ARG A 364 32.30 -41.46 22.83
CA ARG A 364 31.78 -42.18 24.05
C ARG A 364 31.67 -41.50 25.44
N HIS A 365 30.41 -41.58 25.92
CA HIS A 365 29.91 -42.08 27.22
C HIS A 365 29.58 -41.15 28.41
N HIS A 366 28.33 -41.33 28.89
CA HIS A 366 27.79 -41.33 30.26
C HIS A 366 28.01 -40.08 31.14
N LEU A 367 26.95 -39.50 31.74
CA LEU A 367 26.16 -40.14 32.79
C LEU A 367 24.69 -39.64 32.85
N GLU A 368 23.82 -40.52 33.34
CA GLU A 368 22.41 -40.25 33.71
C GLU A 368 22.25 -39.96 35.22
N TYR A 369 20.99 -39.79 35.65
CA TYR A 369 20.45 -39.74 37.03
C TYR A 369 20.53 -38.39 37.78
N ASN A 370 19.49 -37.96 38.52
CA ASN A 370 18.03 -38.18 38.42
C ASN A 370 17.27 -37.31 39.44
N ASN A 371 15.95 -37.18 39.30
CA ASN A 371 14.96 -36.95 40.39
C ASN A 371 14.98 -35.59 41.16
N LEU A 372 13.88 -35.05 41.70
CA LEU A 372 12.42 -35.14 41.44
C LEU A 372 11.71 -34.12 42.38
N ASN A 373 10.45 -33.75 42.07
CA ASN A 373 9.45 -33.13 42.99
C ASN A 373 9.66 -31.64 43.41
N LYS A 374 8.63 -30.81 43.66
CA LYS A 374 7.19 -31.09 43.92
C LYS A 374 6.28 -29.88 43.56
N LEU A 375 5.04 -30.17 43.16
CA LEU A 375 3.90 -29.23 43.01
C LEU A 375 3.20 -28.96 44.36
N PRO A 376 2.42 -27.86 44.51
CA PRO A 376 0.95 -27.88 44.25
C PRO A 376 0.44 -26.60 43.54
N SER A 377 -0.37 -26.65 42.48
CA SER A 377 -1.83 -26.93 42.43
C SER A 377 -2.69 -26.07 43.37
N PHE A 378 -3.49 -25.14 42.80
CA PHE A 378 -4.69 -24.61 43.46
C PHE A 378 -5.91 -24.76 42.55
N LYS A 379 -7.03 -25.08 43.18
CA LYS A 379 -8.33 -25.39 42.57
C LYS A 379 -9.35 -24.45 43.23
N TYR A 380 -10.26 -23.87 42.47
CA TYR A 380 -11.50 -23.31 43.01
C TYR A 380 -12.64 -23.60 42.05
N ASP A 381 -13.72 -24.11 42.60
CA ASP A 381 -14.92 -24.56 41.90
C ASP A 381 -16.09 -24.50 42.89
N LEU A 382 -17.30 -24.17 42.41
CA LEU A 382 -18.58 -24.15 43.15
C LEU A 382 -18.68 -23.03 44.23
N MET A 383 -19.83 -22.43 44.54
CA MET A 383 -21.22 -22.63 44.11
C MET A 383 -22.07 -21.38 44.47
N MET A 384 -23.09 -21.01 43.69
CA MET A 384 -24.48 -20.84 44.16
C MET A 384 -25.39 -20.13 43.14
N ASP A 385 -26.63 -20.62 43.06
CA ASP A 385 -27.73 -20.07 42.26
C ASP A 385 -28.26 -18.74 42.83
N ARG A 386 -28.78 -17.86 41.95
CA ARG A 386 -30.20 -17.42 41.93
C ARG A 386 -30.43 -16.24 40.96
N ILE A 387 -31.32 -16.46 40.00
CA ILE A 387 -32.06 -15.42 39.26
C ILE A 387 -33.14 -14.86 40.20
N PRO A 388 -33.36 -13.53 40.27
CA PRO A 388 -34.56 -12.98 39.64
C PRO A 388 -34.34 -11.74 38.77
N SER A 389 -35.18 -11.63 37.75
CA SER A 389 -35.48 -10.40 36.99
C SER A 389 -35.77 -9.18 37.86
N ILE A 390 -35.31 -8.00 37.41
CA ILE A 390 -36.04 -6.71 37.42
C ILE A 390 -35.21 -5.68 36.64
N PHE A 391 -35.73 -5.24 35.49
CA PHE A 391 -35.71 -3.87 34.92
C PHE A 391 -36.04 -3.92 33.43
N ASN A 392 -37.32 -4.17 33.17
CA ASN A 392 -37.98 -3.66 31.96
C ASN A 392 -38.79 -2.43 32.40
N ARG A 393 -38.87 -1.40 31.55
CA ARG A 393 -39.20 0.02 31.85
C ARG A 393 -38.05 0.84 32.46
N ILE A 394 -37.59 1.82 31.69
CA ILE A 394 -37.71 3.26 31.97
C ILE A 394 -37.44 4.02 30.65
N PHE A 395 -38.42 4.81 30.18
CA PHE A 395 -38.48 5.60 28.92
C PHE A 395 -38.33 4.80 27.60
N ASN A 396 -39.23 4.82 26.61
CA ASN A 396 -40.43 5.64 26.36
C ASN A 396 -40.19 7.16 26.30
N PHE A 397 -39.71 7.63 25.15
CA PHE A 397 -40.37 8.67 24.36
C PHE A 397 -40.18 8.36 22.86
#